data_AF-A0A949LN08-F1
#
_entry.id   AF-A0A949LN08-F1
#
_cell.length_a   1.000
_cell.length_b   1.000
_cell.length_c   1.000
_cell.angle_alpha   90.00
_cell.angle_beta   90.00
_cell.angle_gamma   90.00
#
_symmetry.space_group_name_H-M   'P 1'
#
loop_
_entity.id
_entity.type
_entity.pdbx_description
1 polymer ?
#
loop_
_entity_poly.entity_id
_entity_poly.type
_entity_poly.pdbx_seq_one_letter_code
_entity_poly.pdbx_strand_id
1 'polypeptide(L)'
;FKLKKLNLHPNNGLETIVRSTVSLASDGFFDKVEAGSLKVERDTEIVSMSAGKVKLANGKELSADYVICGTGFHQRIPFMDDKLVSQITDDRGNFRLYRQMLPLNLKNLAFNGYNSSFFSQLNAEIGALWIAAYLANGFTLPSKTEQLAHIDKRLAWMEKRTEFKHSKGTNIIPFSIHNVDELLDDMQLSVGKFVRFNEWLLPINPKNYAKLYKKLHKRIAA
;
A
#
# COMPACT_ATOMS: atom_id res chain seq x y z
N PHE A 1 -7.12 -23.21 -12.11
CA PHE A 1 -6.99 -22.19 -13.17
C PHE A 1 -6.22 -22.62 -14.43
N LYS A 2 -5.46 -23.73 -14.48
CA LYS A 2 -4.79 -24.23 -15.71
C LYS A 2 -4.10 -23.10 -16.53
N LEU A 3 -3.38 -22.19 -15.86
CA LEU A 3 -2.92 -20.92 -16.45
C LEU A 3 -2.13 -21.10 -17.76
N LYS A 4 -1.33 -22.17 -17.87
CA LYS A 4 -0.61 -22.51 -19.11
C LYS A 4 -1.57 -22.79 -20.28
N LYS A 5 -2.65 -23.54 -20.06
CA LYS A 5 -3.66 -23.86 -21.07
C LYS A 5 -4.39 -22.59 -21.54
N LEU A 6 -4.62 -21.64 -20.63
CA LEU A 6 -5.30 -20.38 -20.95
C LEU A 6 -4.35 -19.29 -21.47
N ASN A 7 -3.06 -19.60 -21.65
CA ASN A 7 -2.02 -18.61 -21.98
C ASN A 7 -1.90 -17.45 -20.96
N LEU A 8 -2.28 -17.67 -19.70
CA LEU A 8 -2.26 -16.66 -18.61
C LEU A 8 -1.12 -16.90 -17.61
N HIS A 9 -0.19 -17.81 -17.90
CA HIS A 9 0.94 -18.08 -17.01
C HIS A 9 1.97 -16.93 -17.10
N PRO A 10 2.29 -16.22 -16.01
CA PRO A 10 3.09 -14.99 -16.09
C PRO A 10 4.60 -15.24 -16.31
N ASN A 11 5.04 -16.51 -16.34
CA ASN A 11 6.40 -16.97 -16.68
C ASN A 11 7.51 -16.41 -15.77
N ASN A 12 7.14 -15.96 -14.58
CA ASN A 12 7.99 -15.47 -13.53
C ASN A 12 7.62 -16.14 -12.19
N GLY A 13 8.52 -16.08 -11.22
CA GLY A 13 8.36 -16.76 -9.95
C GLY A 13 7.33 -16.09 -9.03
N LEU A 14 6.78 -16.84 -8.07
CA LEU A 14 5.83 -16.28 -7.11
C LEU A 14 6.44 -15.14 -6.29
N GLU A 15 7.74 -15.23 -6.01
CA GLU A 15 8.52 -14.20 -5.33
C GLU A 15 8.60 -12.88 -6.11
N THR A 16 8.35 -12.88 -7.42
CA THR A 16 8.26 -11.66 -8.26
C THR A 16 6.85 -11.06 -8.31
N ILE A 17 5.84 -11.81 -7.86
CA ILE A 17 4.43 -11.40 -7.91
C ILE A 17 3.96 -10.96 -6.51
N VAL A 18 4.37 -11.66 -5.46
CA VAL A 18 3.98 -11.38 -4.07
C VAL A 18 4.93 -10.36 -3.42
N ARG A 19 4.92 -9.12 -3.93
CA ARG A 19 5.86 -8.05 -3.52
C ARG A 19 5.17 -6.80 -2.98
N SER A 20 4.16 -6.31 -3.67
CA SER A 20 3.46 -5.06 -3.33
C SER A 20 2.09 -4.93 -3.98
N THR A 21 1.85 -5.70 -5.04
CA THR A 21 0.58 -5.79 -5.71
C THR A 21 -0.12 -7.07 -5.28
N VAL A 22 -1.44 -6.98 -5.14
CA VAL A 22 -2.30 -8.14 -4.90
C VAL A 22 -2.94 -8.47 -6.23
N SER A 23 -2.59 -9.61 -6.81
CA SER A 23 -3.28 -10.10 -8.00
C SER A 23 -4.61 -10.72 -7.56
N LEU A 24 -5.69 -9.95 -7.72
CA LEU A 24 -7.05 -10.43 -7.52
C LEU A 24 -7.66 -10.71 -8.90
N ALA A 25 -8.24 -11.90 -9.04
CA ALA A 25 -9.09 -12.21 -10.17
C ALA A 25 -10.54 -12.08 -9.72
N SER A 26 -11.36 -11.38 -10.50
CA SER A 26 -12.81 -11.35 -10.28
C SER A 26 -13.41 -12.74 -10.46
N ASP A 27 -14.49 -13.02 -9.75
CA ASP A 27 -15.21 -14.30 -9.88
C ASP A 27 -15.61 -14.57 -11.34
N GLY A 28 -15.38 -15.80 -11.78
CA GLY A 28 -15.64 -16.24 -13.15
C GLY A 28 -14.68 -15.69 -14.21
N PHE A 29 -13.62 -14.95 -13.85
CA PHE A 29 -12.65 -14.42 -14.81
C PHE A 29 -12.07 -15.55 -15.70
N PHE A 30 -11.54 -16.61 -15.08
CA PHE A 30 -10.91 -17.71 -15.81
C PHE A 30 -11.92 -18.54 -16.61
N ASP A 31 -13.13 -18.70 -16.11
CA ASP A 31 -14.20 -19.45 -16.80
C ASP A 31 -14.62 -18.72 -18.08
N LYS A 32 -14.73 -17.38 -18.01
CA LYS A 32 -15.03 -16.55 -19.18
C LYS A 32 -13.91 -16.57 -20.23
N VAL A 33 -12.65 -16.66 -19.79
CA VAL A 33 -11.50 -16.84 -20.69
C VAL A 33 -11.54 -18.21 -21.34
N GLU A 34 -11.78 -19.29 -20.58
CA GLU A 34 -11.89 -20.65 -21.13
C GLU A 34 -13.06 -20.77 -22.12
N ALA A 35 -14.19 -20.11 -21.84
CA ALA A 35 -15.35 -20.05 -22.72
C ALA A 35 -15.16 -19.13 -23.95
N GLY A 36 -14.08 -18.37 -24.05
CA GLY A 36 -13.80 -17.44 -25.15
C GLY A 36 -14.61 -16.14 -25.14
N SER A 37 -15.48 -15.95 -24.15
CA SER A 37 -16.28 -14.73 -23.96
C SER A 37 -15.46 -13.54 -23.45
N LEU A 38 -14.29 -13.81 -22.84
CA LEU A 38 -13.31 -12.81 -22.44
C LEU A 38 -11.98 -13.14 -23.11
N LYS A 39 -11.42 -12.19 -23.87
CA LYS A 39 -10.10 -12.32 -24.50
C LYS A 39 -9.09 -11.48 -23.73
N VAL A 40 -7.93 -12.05 -23.47
CA VAL A 40 -6.82 -11.37 -22.81
C VAL A 40 -5.67 -11.24 -23.80
N GLU A 41 -5.35 -10.01 -24.17
CA GLU A 41 -4.14 -9.69 -24.91
C GLU A 41 -3.05 -9.32 -23.88
N ARG A 42 -2.13 -10.26 -23.67
CA ARG A 42 -1.03 -10.11 -22.70
C ARG A 42 0.24 -9.60 -23.37
N ASP A 43 1.19 -9.15 -22.55
CA ASP A 43 2.54 -8.74 -22.97
C ASP A 43 2.52 -7.73 -24.13
N THR A 44 1.53 -6.85 -24.12
CA THR A 44 1.32 -5.83 -25.16
C THR A 44 0.61 -4.62 -24.55
N GLU A 45 0.59 -3.53 -25.31
CA GLU A 45 -0.03 -2.26 -24.94
C GLU A 45 -0.70 -1.63 -26.15
N ILE A 46 -1.64 -0.72 -25.91
CA ILE A 46 -2.26 0.07 -26.98
C ILE A 46 -1.24 1.14 -27.43
N VAL A 47 -0.88 1.12 -28.71
CA VAL A 47 0.08 2.08 -29.30
C VAL A 47 -0.59 3.17 -30.12
N SER A 48 -1.79 2.92 -30.63
CA SER A 48 -2.62 3.95 -31.25
C SER A 48 -4.09 3.59 -31.19
N MET A 49 -4.93 4.62 -31.27
CA MET A 49 -6.39 4.50 -31.32
C MET A 49 -6.91 5.30 -32.50
N SER A 50 -7.90 4.75 -33.19
CA SER A 50 -8.67 5.43 -34.22
C SER A 50 -10.16 5.11 -34.03
N ALA A 51 -11.04 5.73 -34.80
CA ALA A 51 -12.48 5.54 -34.64
C ALA A 51 -12.84 4.04 -34.71
N GLY A 52 -13.37 3.51 -33.60
CA GLY A 52 -13.81 2.12 -33.46
C GLY A 52 -12.68 1.08 -33.38
N LYS A 53 -11.40 1.49 -33.27
CA LYS A 53 -10.25 0.59 -33.38
C LYS A 53 -9.12 0.94 -32.41
N VAL A 54 -8.47 -0.10 -31.88
CA VAL A 54 -7.23 0.01 -31.10
C VAL A 54 -6.14 -0.84 -31.74
N LYS A 55 -4.95 -0.28 -31.92
CA LYS A 55 -3.77 -0.99 -32.40
C LYS A 55 -2.87 -1.34 -31.22
N LEU A 56 -2.46 -2.60 -31.16
CA LEU A 56 -1.58 -3.12 -30.13
C LEU A 56 -0.12 -3.15 -30.62
N ALA A 57 0.82 -3.08 -29.68
CA ALA A 57 2.26 -3.12 -29.98
C ALA A 57 2.69 -4.42 -30.70
N ASN A 58 1.95 -5.51 -30.50
CA ASN A 58 2.17 -6.78 -31.18
C ASN A 58 1.64 -6.82 -32.62
N GLY A 59 1.14 -5.69 -33.15
CA GLY A 59 0.64 -5.56 -34.51
C GLY A 59 -0.85 -5.89 -34.69
N LYS A 60 -1.53 -6.45 -33.68
CA LYS A 60 -2.96 -6.71 -33.73
C LYS A 60 -3.77 -5.41 -33.76
N GLU A 61 -4.90 -5.46 -34.44
CA GLU A 61 -5.91 -4.41 -34.41
C GLU A 61 -7.22 -5.01 -33.87
N LEU A 62 -7.82 -4.36 -32.88
CA LEU A 62 -9.08 -4.79 -32.27
C LEU A 62 -10.15 -3.73 -32.51
N SER A 63 -11.37 -4.17 -32.82
CA SER A 63 -12.54 -3.28 -32.78
C SER A 63 -12.95 -3.02 -31.34
N ALA A 64 -13.24 -1.76 -31.02
CA ALA A 64 -13.68 -1.34 -29.70
C ALA A 64 -14.61 -0.13 -29.77
N ASP A 65 -15.82 -0.27 -29.22
CA ASP A 65 -16.75 0.85 -29.03
C ASP A 65 -16.37 1.70 -27.81
N TYR A 66 -15.78 1.06 -26.79
CA TYR A 66 -15.35 1.68 -25.54
C TYR A 66 -13.96 1.20 -25.14
N VAL A 67 -13.19 2.11 -24.56
CA VAL A 67 -11.91 1.82 -23.89
C VAL A 67 -12.02 2.25 -22.44
N ILE A 68 -11.85 1.31 -21.51
CA ILE A 68 -11.92 1.57 -20.07
C ILE A 68 -10.52 1.40 -19.48
N CYS A 69 -9.92 2.50 -19.03
CA CYS A 69 -8.57 2.51 -18.46
C CYS A 69 -8.57 2.05 -16.99
N GLY A 70 -8.41 0.76 -16.76
CA GLY A 70 -8.18 0.17 -15.43
C GLY A 70 -6.74 0.33 -14.92
N THR A 71 -6.07 1.45 -15.18
CA THR A 71 -4.62 1.64 -14.99
C THR A 71 -4.22 2.22 -13.62
N GLY A 72 -5.16 2.26 -12.67
CA GLY A 72 -4.91 2.69 -11.29
C GLY A 72 -5.01 4.20 -11.08
N PHE A 73 -4.37 4.70 -10.02
CA PHE A 73 -4.51 6.08 -9.54
C PHE A 73 -3.15 6.72 -9.26
N HIS A 74 -3.09 8.05 -9.40
CA HIS A 74 -1.95 8.83 -8.92
C HIS A 74 -2.16 9.31 -7.49
N GLN A 75 -1.15 9.10 -6.64
CA GLN A 75 -1.13 9.67 -5.30
C GLN A 75 -0.58 11.12 -5.35
N ARG A 76 -1.46 12.11 -5.09
CA ARG A 76 -1.18 13.56 -5.22
C ARG A 76 -1.84 14.33 -4.05
N ILE A 77 -1.32 15.52 -3.74
CA ILE A 77 -1.84 16.41 -2.68
C ILE A 77 -2.16 17.77 -3.32
N PRO A 78 -3.28 17.92 -4.04
CA PRO A 78 -3.53 19.09 -4.90
C PRO A 78 -3.76 20.40 -4.13
N PHE A 79 -3.99 20.33 -2.82
CA PHE A 79 -4.17 21.50 -1.95
C PHE A 79 -2.86 22.03 -1.35
N MET A 80 -1.72 21.39 -1.64
CA MET A 80 -0.40 21.75 -1.12
C MET A 80 0.46 22.27 -2.26
N ASP A 81 1.21 23.35 -2.02
CA ASP A 81 2.12 23.88 -3.03
C ASP A 81 3.28 22.92 -3.34
N ASP A 82 3.83 23.02 -4.55
CA ASP A 82 4.88 22.11 -5.03
C ASP A 82 6.16 22.20 -4.18
N LYS A 83 6.43 23.35 -3.56
CA LYS A 83 7.60 23.56 -2.69
C LYS A 83 7.45 22.84 -1.34
N LEU A 84 6.24 22.68 -0.83
CA LEU A 84 5.94 21.88 0.35
C LEU A 84 5.96 20.40 -0.01
N VAL A 85 5.38 20.02 -1.15
CA VAL A 85 5.43 18.63 -1.64
C VAL A 85 6.89 18.18 -1.81
N SER A 86 7.76 19.01 -2.38
CA SER A 86 9.18 18.66 -2.57
C SER A 86 9.95 18.50 -1.25
N GLN A 87 9.45 19.02 -0.12
CA GLN A 87 10.08 18.81 1.20
C GLN A 87 9.73 17.46 1.82
N ILE A 88 8.67 16.81 1.33
CA ILE A 88 8.16 15.54 1.84
C ILE A 88 8.28 14.40 0.83
N THR A 89 8.85 14.66 -0.35
CA THR A 89 9.17 13.65 -1.36
C THR A 89 10.66 13.60 -1.68
N ASP A 90 11.14 12.48 -2.23
CA ASP A 90 12.43 12.42 -2.92
C ASP A 90 12.32 12.89 -4.39
N ASP A 91 13.45 12.89 -5.11
CA ASP A 91 13.55 13.29 -6.51
C ASP A 91 12.72 12.41 -7.47
N ARG A 92 12.26 11.25 -7.00
CA ARG A 92 11.39 10.32 -7.74
C ARG A 92 9.92 10.50 -7.38
N GLY A 93 9.61 11.42 -6.47
CA GLY A 93 8.27 11.68 -5.98
C GLY A 93 7.78 10.67 -4.94
N ASN A 94 8.67 9.86 -4.33
CA ASN A 94 8.29 9.00 -3.22
C ASN A 94 8.13 9.80 -1.95
N PHE A 95 7.07 9.55 -1.18
CA PHE A 95 6.86 10.19 0.11
C PHE A 95 7.88 9.71 1.16
N ARG A 96 8.62 10.66 1.72
CA ARG A 96 9.64 10.45 2.77
C ARG A 96 9.02 10.67 4.15
N LEU A 97 8.20 9.71 4.58
CA LEU A 97 7.44 9.79 5.84
C LEU A 97 7.90 8.71 6.84
N TYR A 98 8.26 9.12 8.06
CA TYR A 98 8.52 8.18 9.16
C TYR A 98 7.21 7.50 9.57
N ARG A 99 7.24 6.16 9.75
CA ARG A 99 6.05 5.31 9.94
C ARG A 99 4.95 5.53 8.88
N GLN A 100 5.30 6.04 7.69
CA GLN A 100 4.36 6.44 6.63
C GLN A 100 3.37 7.55 7.04
N MET A 101 3.65 8.27 8.14
CA MET A 101 2.76 9.29 8.70
C MET A 101 3.45 10.65 8.89
N LEU A 102 4.69 10.68 9.38
CA LEU A 102 5.34 11.95 9.77
C LEU A 102 6.37 12.43 8.74
N PRO A 103 6.17 13.62 8.16
CA PRO A 103 7.24 14.32 7.45
C PRO A 103 8.26 14.91 8.43
N LEU A 104 9.55 14.79 8.14
CA LEU A 104 10.63 15.27 9.04
C LEU A 104 11.08 16.71 8.78
N ASN A 105 10.66 17.28 7.65
CA ASN A 105 11.03 18.63 7.21
C ASN A 105 9.85 19.61 7.25
N LEU A 106 8.63 19.12 7.48
CA LEU A 106 7.43 19.94 7.68
C LEU A 106 6.87 19.67 9.07
N LYS A 107 6.64 20.73 9.84
CA LYS A 107 5.99 20.67 11.16
C LYS A 107 4.48 20.77 11.01
N ASN A 108 3.75 20.37 12.06
CA ASN A 108 2.29 20.48 12.14
C ASN A 108 1.53 19.77 11.01
N LEU A 109 2.11 18.69 10.48
CA LEU A 109 1.54 17.88 9.42
C LEU A 109 1.75 16.41 9.76
N ALA A 110 0.69 15.61 9.62
CA ALA A 110 0.75 14.16 9.68
C ALA A 110 -0.20 13.57 8.63
N PHE A 111 0.19 12.44 8.06
CA PHE A 111 -0.60 11.69 7.10
C PHE A 111 -1.24 10.51 7.81
N ASN A 112 -2.56 10.38 7.74
CA ASN A 112 -3.26 9.19 8.23
C ASN A 112 -3.92 8.43 7.07
N GLY A 113 -3.74 7.11 7.03
CA GLY A 113 -4.31 6.27 5.97
C GLY A 113 -3.73 6.52 4.57
N TYR A 114 -2.61 7.22 4.48
CA TYR A 114 -1.94 7.52 3.19
C TYR A 114 -1.02 6.38 2.71
N ASN A 115 -1.05 5.25 3.41
CA ASN A 115 -0.37 4.01 3.05
C ASN A 115 -1.36 3.00 2.43
N SER A 116 -0.82 2.04 1.68
CA SER A 116 -1.60 0.92 1.13
C SER A 116 -1.36 -0.34 1.96
N SER A 117 -2.42 -0.99 2.44
CA SER A 117 -2.36 -2.13 3.36
C SER A 117 -3.41 -3.20 3.00
N PHE A 118 -3.18 -4.45 3.39
CA PHE A 118 -4.25 -5.47 3.38
C PHE A 118 -5.29 -5.21 4.48
N PHE A 119 -4.88 -4.53 5.55
CA PHE A 119 -5.71 -4.17 6.68
C PHE A 119 -5.78 -2.64 6.78
N SER A 120 -6.22 -1.98 5.70
CA SER A 120 -6.22 -0.51 5.58
C SER A 120 -7.02 0.18 6.69
N GLN A 121 -8.21 -0.32 7.01
CA GLN A 121 -9.06 0.24 8.05
C GLN A 121 -8.37 0.16 9.42
N LEU A 122 -7.80 -1.01 9.74
CA LEU A 122 -7.08 -1.19 11.00
C LEU A 122 -5.82 -0.32 11.06
N ASN A 123 -5.04 -0.25 9.98
CA ASN A 123 -3.84 0.58 9.93
C ASN A 123 -4.16 2.08 10.03
N ALA A 124 -5.25 2.53 9.42
CA ALA A 124 -5.71 3.92 9.55
C ALA A 124 -6.23 4.23 10.97
N GLU A 125 -6.88 3.27 11.65
CA GLU A 125 -7.30 3.42 13.04
C GLU A 125 -6.10 3.49 13.99
N ILE A 126 -5.18 2.53 13.90
CA ILE A 126 -3.97 2.53 14.74
C ILE A 126 -3.06 3.72 14.41
N GLY A 127 -2.96 4.11 13.14
CA GLY A 127 -2.27 5.33 12.72
C GLY A 127 -2.87 6.59 13.34
N ALA A 128 -4.19 6.71 13.39
CA ALA A 128 -4.85 7.82 14.08
C ALA A 128 -4.52 7.86 15.58
N LEU A 129 -4.53 6.70 16.25
CA LEU A 129 -4.14 6.60 17.66
C LEU A 129 -2.68 7.00 17.88
N TRP A 130 -1.78 6.53 17.00
CA TRP A 130 -0.37 6.87 17.04
C TRP A 130 -0.13 8.36 16.86
N ILE A 131 -0.81 9.00 15.89
CA ILE A 131 -0.74 10.45 15.68
C ILE A 131 -1.27 11.20 16.90
N ALA A 132 -2.40 10.78 17.48
CA ALA A 132 -2.94 11.41 18.68
C ALA A 132 -1.97 11.31 19.87
N ALA A 133 -1.36 10.14 20.06
CA ALA A 133 -0.34 9.94 21.09
C ALA A 133 0.91 10.79 20.85
N TYR A 134 1.35 10.92 19.59
CA TYR A 134 2.49 11.74 19.20
C TYR A 134 2.23 13.23 19.51
N LEU A 135 1.05 13.75 19.13
CA LEU A 135 0.66 15.13 19.40
C LEU A 135 0.54 15.43 20.90
N ALA A 136 0.18 14.42 21.70
CA ALA A 136 0.12 14.53 23.16
C ALA A 136 1.48 14.34 23.87
N ASN A 137 2.59 14.20 23.13
CA ASN A 137 3.91 13.82 23.66
C ASN A 137 3.87 12.52 24.50
N GLY A 138 2.98 11.59 24.13
CA GLY A 138 2.73 10.35 24.88
C GLY A 138 3.80 9.27 24.71
N PHE A 139 4.81 9.51 23.86
CA PHE A 139 6.00 8.69 23.70
C PHE A 139 7.12 9.50 23.02
N THR A 140 8.36 9.02 23.12
CA THR A 140 9.53 9.66 22.52
C THR A 140 9.88 8.99 21.21
N LEU A 141 10.05 9.77 20.15
CA LEU A 141 10.54 9.27 18.87
C LEU A 141 12.07 9.07 18.91
N PRO A 142 12.61 8.17 18.08
CA PRO A 142 14.04 8.11 17.79
C PRO A 142 14.58 9.45 17.28
N SER A 143 15.90 9.61 17.27
CA SER A 143 16.54 10.81 16.72
C SER A 143 16.17 11.03 15.25
N LYS A 144 16.25 12.28 14.77
CA LYS A 144 15.99 12.61 13.36
C LYS A 144 16.84 11.76 12.40
N THR A 145 18.09 11.49 12.76
CA THR A 145 19.01 10.66 11.98
C THR A 145 18.52 9.22 11.86
N GLU A 146 18.04 8.62 12.96
CA GLU A 146 17.49 7.26 12.95
C GLU A 146 16.20 7.18 12.14
N GLN A 147 15.33 8.20 12.25
CA GLN A 147 14.11 8.27 11.45
C GLN A 147 14.41 8.39 9.95
N LEU A 148 15.40 9.20 9.57
CA LEU A 148 15.86 9.31 8.18
C LEU A 148 16.44 7.99 7.66
N ALA A 149 17.32 7.36 8.43
CA ALA A 149 17.90 6.07 8.08
C ALA A 149 16.83 4.97 7.91
N HIS A 150 15.80 4.98 8.76
CA HIS A 150 14.66 4.08 8.61
C HIS A 150 13.89 4.33 7.30
N ILE A 151 13.62 5.60 6.97
CA ILE A 151 12.95 5.98 5.71
C ILE A 151 13.75 5.50 4.51
N ASP A 152 15.05 5.79 4.47
CA ASP A 152 15.94 5.43 3.35
C ASP A 152 16.05 3.91 3.17
N LYS A 153 16.26 3.18 4.27
CA LYS A 153 16.32 1.71 4.25
C LYS A 153 15.03 1.10 3.70
N ARG A 154 13.88 1.60 4.14
CA ARG A 154 12.57 1.12 3.71
C ARG A 154 12.30 1.44 2.23
N LEU A 155 12.59 2.66 1.78
CA LEU A 155 12.44 3.07 0.38
C LEU A 155 13.32 2.21 -0.53
N ALA A 156 14.61 2.08 -0.22
CA ALA A 156 15.54 1.25 -0.98
C ALA A 156 15.11 -0.22 -1.02
N TRP A 157 14.62 -0.76 0.09
CA TRP A 157 14.07 -2.12 0.14
C TRP A 157 12.85 -2.28 -0.76
N MET A 158 11.89 -1.34 -0.70
CA MET A 158 10.68 -1.40 -1.53
C MET A 158 10.99 -1.26 -3.02
N GLU A 159 11.87 -0.34 -3.39
CA GLU A 159 12.28 -0.15 -4.78
C GLU A 159 12.85 -1.44 -5.36
N LYS A 160 13.83 -2.03 -4.67
CA LYS A 160 14.44 -3.31 -5.06
C LYS A 160 13.42 -4.43 -5.11
N ARG A 161 12.53 -4.50 -4.12
CA ARG A 161 11.51 -5.55 -4.04
C ARG A 161 10.42 -5.40 -5.07
N THR A 162 10.10 -4.22 -5.59
CA THR A 162 8.88 -4.03 -6.40
C THR A 162 9.16 -3.59 -7.83
N GLU A 163 10.44 -3.57 -8.23
CA GLU A 163 10.85 -3.04 -9.53
C GLU A 163 10.26 -1.64 -9.75
N PHE A 164 10.34 -0.82 -8.70
CA PHE A 164 9.84 0.56 -8.65
C PHE A 164 8.30 0.72 -8.67
N LYS A 165 7.53 -0.35 -8.53
CA LYS A 165 6.05 -0.34 -8.53
C LYS A 165 5.46 -0.34 -7.11
N HIS A 166 5.83 0.64 -6.26
CA HIS A 166 5.49 0.66 -4.83
C HIS A 166 4.67 1.86 -4.34
N SER A 167 3.80 2.42 -5.19
CA SER A 167 2.86 3.50 -4.82
C SER A 167 3.53 4.68 -4.11
N LYS A 168 4.53 5.30 -4.77
CA LYS A 168 5.31 6.42 -4.21
C LYS A 168 5.91 6.14 -2.83
N GLY A 169 6.24 4.88 -2.56
CA GLY A 169 6.88 4.49 -1.32
C GLY A 169 5.97 4.56 -0.10
N THR A 170 4.65 4.46 -0.25
CA THR A 170 3.72 4.39 0.90
C THR A 170 3.15 2.99 1.11
N ASN A 171 3.46 2.03 0.23
CA ASN A 171 2.95 0.67 0.33
C ASN A 171 3.51 -0.09 1.55
N ILE A 172 2.61 -0.73 2.31
CA ILE A 172 2.94 -1.59 3.45
C ILE A 172 2.26 -2.97 3.36
N ILE A 173 1.66 -3.37 2.23
CA ILE A 173 0.85 -4.61 2.21
C ILE A 173 1.59 -5.85 2.76
N PRO A 174 2.89 -6.10 2.45
CA PRO A 174 3.63 -7.26 2.99
C PRO A 174 3.84 -7.20 4.51
N PHE A 175 3.67 -6.02 5.11
CA PHE A 175 3.95 -5.71 6.50
C PHE A 175 2.73 -5.14 7.22
N SER A 176 1.52 -5.38 6.73
CA SER A 176 0.30 -4.73 7.23
C SER A 176 0.09 -4.90 8.73
N ILE A 177 0.44 -6.07 9.28
CA ILE A 177 0.34 -6.35 10.73
C ILE A 177 1.62 -5.94 11.46
N HIS A 178 2.79 -6.16 10.86
CA HIS A 178 4.05 -5.68 11.42
C HIS A 178 4.05 -4.17 11.65
N ASN A 179 3.49 -3.39 10.71
CA ASN A 179 3.30 -1.95 10.87
C ASN A 179 2.40 -1.64 12.07
N VAL A 180 1.28 -2.36 12.24
CA VAL A 180 0.42 -2.21 13.42
C VAL A 180 1.22 -2.48 14.70
N ASP A 181 1.99 -3.57 14.75
CA ASP A 181 2.81 -3.91 15.92
C ASP A 181 3.85 -2.83 16.22
N GLU A 182 4.54 -2.31 15.21
CA GLU A 182 5.51 -1.22 15.37
C GLU A 182 4.88 0.05 15.95
N LEU A 183 3.68 0.42 15.48
CA LEU A 183 2.96 1.57 16.03
C LEU A 183 2.48 1.33 17.47
N LEU A 184 2.05 0.11 17.77
CA LEU A 184 1.66 -0.26 19.13
C LEU A 184 2.86 -0.26 20.07
N ASP A 185 4.01 -0.75 19.64
CA ASP A 185 5.26 -0.77 20.41
C ASP A 185 5.76 0.65 20.70
N ASP A 186 5.75 1.55 19.70
CA ASP A 186 6.08 2.97 19.91
C ASP A 186 5.19 3.59 21.00
N MET A 187 3.89 3.28 20.96
CA MET A 187 2.93 3.71 21.96
C MET A 187 2.94 2.86 23.24
N GLN A 188 3.76 1.83 23.39
CA GLN A 188 3.71 0.88 24.51
C GLN A 188 2.29 0.32 24.78
N LEU A 189 1.55 0.05 23.69
CA LEU A 189 0.25 -0.59 23.70
C LEU A 189 0.37 -2.02 23.22
N SER A 190 -0.59 -2.87 23.61
CA SER A 190 -0.65 -4.23 23.11
C SER A 190 -2.07 -4.78 23.19
N VAL A 191 -2.42 -5.65 22.25
CA VAL A 191 -3.57 -6.54 22.39
C VAL A 191 -3.27 -7.62 23.45
N GLY A 192 -4.29 -8.32 23.93
CA GLY A 192 -4.10 -9.33 24.97
C GLY A 192 -3.14 -10.44 24.53
N LYS A 193 -2.36 -11.02 25.46
CA LYS A 193 -1.38 -12.09 25.14
C LYS A 193 -2.01 -13.27 24.38
N PHE A 194 -3.21 -13.70 24.78
CA PHE A 194 -3.96 -14.75 24.09
C PHE A 194 -4.42 -14.33 22.69
N VAL A 195 -4.75 -13.06 22.48
CA VAL A 195 -5.07 -12.54 21.15
C VAL A 195 -3.84 -12.62 20.26
N ARG A 196 -2.69 -12.11 20.73
CA ARG A 196 -1.43 -12.18 19.97
C ARG A 196 -1.09 -13.62 19.59
N PHE A 197 -1.21 -14.55 20.53
CA PHE A 197 -0.98 -15.97 20.28
C PHE A 197 -1.93 -16.51 19.20
N ASN A 198 -3.23 -16.22 19.28
CA ASN A 198 -4.20 -16.68 18.30
C ASN A 198 -3.97 -16.09 16.90
N GLU A 199 -3.47 -14.85 16.80
CA GLU A 199 -3.17 -14.18 15.53
C GLU A 199 -2.01 -14.82 14.75
N TRP A 200 -1.19 -15.66 15.39
CA TRP A 200 -0.22 -16.52 14.68
C TRP A 200 -0.86 -17.68 13.92
N LEU A 201 -2.06 -18.10 14.35
CA LEU A 201 -2.71 -19.33 13.86
C LEU A 201 -4.02 -19.04 13.12
N LEU A 202 -4.66 -17.91 13.39
CA LEU A 202 -5.98 -17.55 12.92
C LEU A 202 -5.96 -16.20 12.19
N PRO A 203 -6.92 -15.95 11.29
CA PRO A 203 -7.07 -14.64 10.67
C PRO A 203 -7.20 -13.52 11.70
N ILE A 204 -6.55 -12.39 11.41
CA ILE A 204 -6.61 -11.19 12.24
C ILE A 204 -8.06 -10.71 12.37
N ASN A 205 -8.47 -10.41 13.59
CA ASN A 205 -9.78 -9.84 13.88
C ASN A 205 -9.63 -8.39 14.39
N PRO A 206 -9.95 -7.38 13.55
CA PRO A 206 -9.83 -5.96 13.93
C PRO A 206 -10.58 -5.59 15.23
N LYS A 207 -11.64 -6.33 15.60
CA LYS A 207 -12.39 -6.09 16.86
C LYS A 207 -11.52 -6.23 18.11
N ASN A 208 -10.43 -7.00 18.03
CA ASN A 208 -9.49 -7.18 19.14
C ASN A 208 -8.78 -5.87 19.55
N TYR A 209 -8.67 -4.93 18.61
CA TYR A 209 -7.97 -3.65 18.77
C TYR A 209 -8.90 -2.54 19.31
N ALA A 210 -10.22 -2.74 19.29
CA ALA A 210 -11.23 -1.71 19.60
C ALA A 210 -11.12 -1.11 21.02
N LYS A 211 -10.47 -1.77 21.97
CA LYS A 211 -10.28 -1.25 23.35
C LYS A 211 -9.01 -0.40 23.50
N LEU A 212 -8.14 -0.35 22.49
CA LEU A 212 -6.87 0.35 22.56
C LEU A 212 -7.06 1.86 22.69
N TYR A 213 -8.03 2.45 22.00
CA TYR A 213 -8.32 3.88 22.13
C TYR A 213 -8.64 4.27 23.58
N LYS A 214 -9.40 3.45 24.33
CA LYS A 214 -9.73 3.74 25.74
C LYS A 214 -8.49 3.74 26.63
N LYS A 215 -7.61 2.76 26.42
CA LYS A 215 -6.34 2.66 27.16
C LYS A 215 -5.45 3.86 26.87
N LEU A 216 -5.32 4.21 25.59
CA LEU A 216 -4.51 5.35 25.17
C LEU A 216 -5.08 6.65 25.72
N HIS A 217 -6.38 6.89 25.56
CA HIS A 217 -7.04 8.10 26.00
C HIS A 217 -6.83 8.33 27.51
N LYS A 218 -7.01 7.28 28.33
CA LYS A 218 -6.75 7.36 29.77
C LYS A 218 -5.31 7.76 30.10
N ARG A 219 -4.33 7.39 29.27
CA ARG A 219 -2.91 7.70 29.49
C ARG A 219 -2.56 9.13 29.08
N ILE A 220 -3.11 9.62 27.97
CA ILE A 220 -2.78 10.96 27.44
C ILE A 220 -3.63 12.08 28.07
N ALA A 221 -4.76 11.74 28.71
CA ALA A 221 -5.63 12.69 29.39
C ALA A 221 -5.31 12.85 30.89
N ALA A 222 -4.34 12.10 31.41
CA ALA A 222 -3.83 12.20 32.77
C ALA A 222 -2.60 13.12 32.79
#